data_AF-A0A166UGG7-F1
#
_entry.id   AF-A0A166UGG7-F1
#
_cell.length_a   1.000
_cell.length_b   1.000
_cell.length_c   1.000
_cell.angle_alpha   90.00
_cell.angle_beta   90.00
_cell.angle_gamma   90.00
#
_symmetry.space_group_name_H-M   'P 1'
#
loop_
_entity.id
_entity.type
_entity.pdbx_description
1 polymer ?
#
loop_
_entity_poly.entity_id
_entity_poly.type
_entity_poly.pdbx_seq_one_letter_code
_entity_poly.pdbx_strand_id
1 'polypeptide(L)'
;MSDEIDGQSPQEECPETGTRETPCPARSSYVTIKLDPVGSVAFMEDDEAVTAAQKLSVKTYVGFRDVLHIGQLPIQSFGVRMLRPGMPPARPEEFFTSDMCIPVFPNANHPSRAPIHPVPAIPWANAYHAAFDHVALRVRASFADHTLATVLSKEERMRLALACALDYERRQDCIEEASTDDSHTSIESATSGAEEHSVEWAVTQSQPDTKPLVYMSYDLNSVQELCDPQDFFQEIEAVQQ
;
A
#
# COMPACT_ATOMS: atom_id res chain seq x y z
N MET A 1 67.81 32.23 9.17
CA MET A 1 67.33 30.94 8.64
C MET A 1 66.10 30.59 9.45
N SER A 2 64.95 31.03 8.94
CA SER A 2 63.64 30.73 9.51
C SER A 2 62.78 30.41 8.29
N ASP A 3 62.53 29.12 8.11
CA ASP A 3 61.84 28.57 6.96
C ASP A 3 60.34 28.82 7.06
N GLU A 4 59.80 29.18 5.91
CA GLU A 4 58.41 29.42 5.56
C GLU A 4 57.64 28.09 5.63
N ILE A 5 56.64 27.97 6.51
CA ILE A 5 55.74 26.81 6.54
C ILE A 5 54.54 27.15 5.66
N ASP A 6 54.54 26.56 4.48
CA ASP A 6 53.49 26.64 3.48
C ASP A 6 52.20 26.00 4.03
N GLY A 7 51.14 26.80 4.06
CA GLY A 7 49.82 26.42 4.55
C GLY A 7 49.01 25.75 3.46
N GLN A 8 49.24 24.45 3.26
CA GLN A 8 48.43 23.64 2.36
C GLN A 8 47.42 22.82 3.17
N SER A 9 46.20 23.33 3.28
CA SER A 9 45.06 22.57 3.81
C SER A 9 44.82 21.35 2.91
N PRO A 10 44.59 20.15 3.47
CA PRO A 10 44.12 19.01 2.69
C PRO A 10 42.76 19.39 2.11
N GLN A 11 42.66 19.46 0.79
CA GLN A 11 41.36 19.36 0.14
C GLN A 11 40.84 17.96 0.47
N GLU A 12 39.85 17.88 1.35
CA GLU A 12 38.97 16.72 1.42
C GLU A 12 38.27 16.62 0.06
N GLU A 13 38.84 15.81 -0.83
CA GLU A 13 38.12 15.20 -1.94
C GLU A 13 36.89 14.50 -1.34
N CYS A 14 35.74 15.16 -1.46
CA CYS A 14 34.45 14.51 -1.27
C CYS A 14 34.38 13.40 -2.33
N PRO A 15 34.24 12.12 -1.97
CA PRO A 15 34.08 11.10 -2.99
C PRO A 15 32.76 11.33 -3.72
N GLU A 16 32.87 11.47 -5.04
CA GLU A 16 31.75 11.53 -5.97
C GLU A 16 30.86 10.27 -5.83
N THR A 17 29.55 10.50 -5.81
CA THR A 17 28.52 9.59 -6.32
C THR A 17 28.59 8.12 -5.89
N GLY A 18 28.35 7.85 -4.60
CA GLY A 18 27.87 6.53 -4.17
C GLY A 18 26.34 6.45 -4.32
N THR A 19 25.84 5.52 -5.14
CA THR A 19 24.40 5.20 -5.21
C THR A 19 23.91 4.91 -3.78
N ARG A 20 23.01 5.75 -3.26
CA ARG A 20 22.45 5.59 -1.90
C ARG A 20 21.35 4.53 -1.93
N GLU A 21 21.77 3.28 -2.13
CA GLU A 21 20.90 2.12 -2.03
C GLU A 21 20.36 2.01 -0.60
N THR A 22 19.04 2.00 -0.47
CA THR A 22 18.33 1.88 0.81
C THR A 22 17.28 0.79 0.73
N PRO A 23 16.77 0.28 1.87
CA PRO A 23 15.70 -0.70 1.86
C PRO A 23 14.48 -0.20 1.07
N CYS A 24 14.08 -0.98 0.06
CA CYS A 24 12.92 -0.76 -0.78
C CYS A 24 11.68 -1.44 -0.16
N PRO A 25 10.50 -0.79 -0.16
CA PRO A 25 10.22 0.57 -0.66
C PRO A 25 10.51 1.69 0.34
N ALA A 26 10.83 2.89 -0.16
CA ALA A 26 11.01 4.14 0.60
C ALA A 26 9.67 4.67 1.10
N ARG A 27 9.68 5.51 2.14
CA ARG A 27 8.43 5.97 2.76
C ARG A 27 7.69 6.90 1.79
N SER A 28 6.37 6.73 1.67
CA SER A 28 5.53 7.55 0.79
C SER A 28 5.93 7.45 -0.69
N SER A 29 6.42 6.29 -1.13
CA SER A 29 6.80 6.05 -2.52
C SER A 29 5.74 5.24 -3.28
N TYR A 30 5.64 5.52 -4.57
CA TYR A 30 4.96 4.66 -5.53
C TYR A 30 5.91 3.56 -5.99
N VAL A 31 5.38 2.35 -6.11
CA VAL A 31 6.11 1.17 -6.52
C VAL A 31 5.29 0.32 -7.47
N THR A 32 5.98 -0.41 -8.34
CA THR A 32 5.40 -1.56 -9.00
C THR A 32 5.34 -2.73 -8.03
N ILE A 33 4.31 -3.56 -8.17
CA ILE A 33 4.01 -4.68 -7.29
C ILE A 33 3.78 -5.90 -8.18
N LYS A 34 4.54 -6.95 -7.93
CA LYS A 34 4.38 -8.23 -8.61
C LYS A 34 4.27 -9.34 -7.59
N LEU A 35 3.21 -10.13 -7.67
CA LEU A 35 2.99 -11.27 -6.79
C LEU A 35 4.12 -12.29 -6.95
N ASP A 36 4.57 -12.88 -5.85
CA ASP A 36 5.38 -14.10 -5.81
C ASP A 36 4.47 -15.26 -5.38
N PRO A 37 3.80 -15.96 -6.32
CA PRO A 37 2.84 -17.00 -5.99
C PRO A 37 3.49 -18.12 -5.19
N VAL A 38 4.66 -18.57 -5.62
CA VAL A 38 5.40 -19.68 -5.00
C VAL A 38 5.86 -19.30 -3.60
N GLY A 39 6.45 -18.12 -3.44
CA GLY A 39 6.86 -17.62 -2.12
C GLY A 39 5.69 -17.30 -1.18
N SER A 40 4.48 -17.10 -1.72
CA SER A 40 3.26 -16.90 -0.94
C SER A 40 2.74 -18.21 -0.34
N VAL A 41 2.83 -19.33 -1.07
CA VAL A 41 2.39 -20.67 -0.59
C VAL A 41 3.48 -21.50 0.05
N ALA A 42 4.75 -21.06 0.01
CA ALA A 42 5.88 -21.86 0.50
C ALA A 42 5.75 -22.31 1.97
N PHE A 43 5.01 -21.58 2.80
CA PHE A 43 4.78 -21.95 4.20
C PHE A 43 3.80 -23.14 4.37
N MET A 44 3.02 -23.46 3.35
CA MET A 44 2.02 -24.53 3.38
C MET A 44 2.65 -25.91 3.23
N GLU A 45 3.91 -25.98 2.76
CA GLU A 45 4.63 -27.24 2.48
C GLU A 45 3.82 -28.21 1.60
N ASP A 46 3.00 -27.66 0.69
CA ASP A 46 2.11 -28.40 -0.21
C ASP A 46 2.58 -28.31 -1.66
N ASP A 47 3.03 -29.44 -2.21
CA ASP A 47 3.52 -29.56 -3.58
C ASP A 47 2.44 -29.27 -4.63
N GLU A 48 1.17 -29.56 -4.33
CA GLU A 48 0.03 -29.26 -5.21
C GLU A 48 -0.18 -27.74 -5.28
N ALA A 49 -0.20 -27.07 -4.12
CA ALA A 49 -0.29 -25.61 -4.03
C ALA A 49 0.89 -24.92 -4.73
N VAL A 50 2.13 -25.42 -4.55
CA VAL A 50 3.31 -24.90 -5.27
C VAL A 50 3.18 -25.08 -6.77
N THR A 51 2.70 -26.24 -7.23
CA THR A 51 2.50 -26.52 -8.66
C THR A 51 1.40 -25.67 -9.27
N ALA A 52 0.31 -25.41 -8.54
CA ALA A 52 -0.76 -24.51 -8.96
C ALA A 52 -0.25 -23.06 -9.04
N ALA A 53 0.47 -22.60 -8.00
CA ALA A 53 1.05 -21.27 -7.92
C ALA A 53 2.02 -20.98 -9.08
N GLN A 54 2.83 -21.96 -9.50
CA GLN A 54 3.74 -21.82 -10.65
C GLN A 54 3.02 -21.58 -11.99
N LYS A 55 1.76 -21.97 -12.11
CA LYS A 55 0.97 -21.79 -13.34
C LYS A 55 0.26 -20.45 -13.39
N LEU A 56 0.26 -19.68 -12.30
CA LEU A 56 -0.41 -18.39 -12.25
C LEU A 56 0.33 -17.35 -13.07
N SER A 57 -0.41 -16.71 -13.99
CA SER A 57 0.06 -15.56 -14.74
C SER A 57 -0.06 -14.31 -13.86
N VAL A 58 1.05 -13.90 -13.25
CA VAL A 58 1.09 -12.70 -12.42
C VAL A 58 1.21 -11.43 -13.26
N LYS A 59 0.32 -10.47 -13.03
CA LYS A 59 0.42 -9.13 -13.62
C LYS A 59 1.31 -8.23 -12.77
N THR A 60 1.62 -7.05 -13.30
CA THR A 60 2.34 -6.01 -12.56
C THR A 60 1.36 -4.89 -12.24
N TYR A 61 1.19 -4.63 -10.95
CA TYR A 61 0.31 -3.60 -10.42
C TYR A 61 1.15 -2.41 -9.93
N VAL A 62 0.48 -1.31 -9.61
CA VAL A 62 1.14 -0.13 -9.05
C VAL A 62 0.45 0.22 -7.73
N GLY A 63 1.23 0.57 -6.73
CA GLY A 63 0.70 0.98 -5.44
C GLY A 63 1.54 2.03 -4.76
N PHE A 64 0.94 2.72 -3.80
CA PHE A 64 1.55 3.69 -2.92
C PHE A 64 1.78 3.08 -1.54
N ARG A 65 3.02 3.08 -1.08
CA ARG A 65 3.40 2.60 0.24
C ARG A 65 2.93 3.60 1.31
N ASP A 66 1.97 3.19 2.13
CA ASP A 66 1.37 4.03 3.17
C ASP A 66 1.98 3.77 4.57
N VAL A 67 1.76 2.58 5.13
CA VAL A 67 2.15 2.23 6.51
C VAL A 67 3.14 1.06 6.52
N LEU A 68 4.15 1.12 7.38
CA LEU A 68 5.02 -0.02 7.68
C LEU A 68 4.39 -0.87 8.79
N HIS A 69 4.18 -2.14 8.52
CA HIS A 69 3.95 -3.16 9.55
C HIS A 69 5.29 -3.83 9.83
N ILE A 70 5.71 -3.88 11.09
CA ILE A 70 7.03 -4.44 11.43
C ILE A 70 6.98 -5.96 11.17
N GLY A 71 7.68 -6.40 10.13
CA GLY A 71 7.97 -7.82 9.84
C GLY A 71 9.38 -8.20 10.28
N GLN A 72 9.67 -9.49 10.40
CA GLN A 72 11.01 -9.98 10.69
C GLN A 72 11.86 -10.00 9.41
N LEU A 73 13.01 -9.30 9.42
CA LEU A 73 13.99 -9.39 8.34
C LEU A 73 14.33 -10.86 8.04
N PRO A 74 14.39 -11.27 6.77
CA PRO A 74 14.50 -10.44 5.56
C PRO A 74 13.17 -10.03 4.92
N ILE A 75 12.02 -10.28 5.56
CA ILE A 75 10.69 -9.96 5.02
C ILE A 75 10.07 -8.81 5.81
N GLN A 76 9.61 -7.78 5.10
CA GLN A 76 8.92 -6.63 5.70
C GLN A 76 7.46 -6.60 5.24
N SER A 77 6.57 -6.13 6.11
CA SER A 77 5.14 -6.06 5.78
C SER A 77 4.71 -4.61 5.60
N PHE A 78 3.97 -4.29 4.54
CA PHE A 78 3.57 -2.92 4.24
C PHE A 78 2.08 -2.85 3.91
N GLY A 79 1.43 -1.80 4.40
CA GLY A 79 0.13 -1.37 3.88
C GLY A 79 0.35 -0.58 2.60
N VAL A 80 -0.32 -1.00 1.53
CA VAL A 80 -0.20 -0.42 0.20
C VAL A 80 -1.58 -0.05 -0.31
N ARG A 81 -1.72 1.18 -0.79
CA ARG A 81 -2.92 1.64 -1.53
C ARG A 81 -2.66 1.40 -3.01
N MET A 82 -3.46 0.55 -3.63
CA MET A 82 -3.32 0.19 -5.03
C MET A 82 -3.83 1.34 -5.90
N LEU A 83 -3.10 1.64 -6.98
CA LEU A 83 -3.59 2.58 -7.99
C LEU A 83 -4.47 1.83 -8.97
N ARG A 84 -5.56 2.48 -9.37
CA ARG A 84 -6.48 1.93 -10.37
C ARG A 84 -6.61 2.83 -11.59
N PRO A 85 -6.92 2.24 -12.77
CA PRO A 85 -7.40 2.99 -13.91
C PRO A 85 -8.87 3.38 -13.70
N GLY A 86 -9.21 4.66 -13.87
CA GLY A 86 -10.59 5.13 -13.81
C GLY A 86 -11.18 5.18 -12.39
N MET A 87 -12.41 5.70 -12.30
CA MET A 87 -13.14 5.70 -11.04
C MET A 87 -13.58 4.28 -10.67
N PRO A 88 -13.60 3.93 -9.37
CA PRO A 88 -14.11 2.63 -8.94
C PRO A 88 -15.59 2.48 -9.32
N PRO A 89 -16.05 1.25 -9.65
CA PRO A 89 -17.47 1.00 -9.82
C PRO A 89 -18.20 1.22 -8.49
N ALA A 90 -19.40 1.79 -8.56
CA ALA A 90 -20.27 1.86 -7.39
C ALA A 90 -20.76 0.44 -7.02
N ARG A 91 -20.77 0.14 -5.73
CA ARG A 91 -21.28 -1.11 -5.15
C ARG A 91 -22.21 -0.72 -3.99
N PRO A 92 -23.48 -0.39 -4.28
CA PRO A 92 -24.42 0.10 -3.28
C PRO A 92 -24.62 -0.88 -2.10
N GLU A 93 -24.55 -2.18 -2.38
CA GLU A 93 -24.63 -3.27 -1.39
C GLU A 93 -23.49 -3.26 -0.37
N GLU A 94 -22.34 -2.69 -0.72
CA GLU A 94 -21.19 -2.51 0.17
C GLU A 94 -21.02 -1.04 0.60
N PHE A 95 -22.00 -0.20 0.30
CA PHE A 95 -22.01 1.26 0.51
C PHE A 95 -20.83 1.98 -0.14
N PHE A 96 -20.35 1.46 -1.28
CA PHE A 96 -19.30 2.10 -2.06
C PHE A 96 -19.89 2.96 -3.17
N THR A 97 -19.42 4.21 -3.23
CA THR A 97 -19.79 5.17 -4.28
C THR A 97 -18.57 5.45 -5.16
N SER A 98 -18.81 5.75 -6.44
CA SER A 98 -17.73 5.93 -7.42
C SER A 98 -16.83 7.14 -7.10
N ASP A 99 -17.36 8.13 -6.38
CA ASP A 99 -16.64 9.33 -5.93
C ASP A 99 -15.81 9.13 -4.64
N MET A 100 -15.80 7.93 -4.05
CA MET A 100 -14.89 7.55 -2.94
C MET A 100 -13.47 7.24 -3.46
N CYS A 101 -12.95 8.14 -4.29
CA CYS A 101 -11.60 8.08 -4.83
C CYS A 101 -10.98 9.47 -4.93
N ILE A 102 -9.70 9.54 -5.26
CA ILE A 102 -8.96 10.80 -5.45
C ILE A 102 -8.14 10.66 -6.72
N PRO A 103 -8.24 11.60 -7.67
CA PRO A 103 -7.42 11.54 -8.87
C PRO A 103 -5.95 11.78 -8.50
N VAL A 104 -5.03 11.21 -9.28
CA VAL A 104 -3.59 11.42 -9.12
C VAL A 104 -3.06 12.13 -10.36
N PHE A 105 -2.41 13.27 -10.16
CA PHE A 105 -1.86 14.11 -11.23
C PHE A 105 -0.97 13.28 -12.16
N PRO A 106 -1.16 13.35 -13.49
CA PRO A 106 -1.83 14.42 -14.24
C PRO A 106 -3.35 14.31 -14.38
N ASN A 107 -3.98 13.26 -13.88
CA ASN A 107 -5.44 13.16 -13.89
C ASN A 107 -6.07 14.24 -13.01
N ALA A 108 -7.05 14.98 -13.52
CA ALA A 108 -7.83 15.95 -12.75
C ALA A 108 -9.34 15.69 -12.80
N ASN A 109 -9.75 14.55 -13.35
CA ASN A 109 -11.15 14.22 -13.53
C ASN A 109 -11.74 13.65 -12.23
N HIS A 110 -12.38 14.49 -11.42
CA HIS A 110 -13.19 14.04 -10.29
C HIS A 110 -14.25 15.09 -9.97
N PRO A 111 -15.49 14.72 -9.62
CA PRO A 111 -16.57 15.67 -9.40
C PRO A 111 -16.28 16.70 -8.29
N SER A 112 -15.55 16.30 -7.24
CA SER A 112 -15.41 17.11 -6.02
C SER A 112 -13.99 17.23 -5.45
N ARG A 113 -12.99 16.55 -6.02
CA ARG A 113 -11.67 16.39 -5.36
C ARG A 113 -10.54 16.80 -6.29
N ALA A 114 -9.63 17.60 -5.76
CA ALA A 114 -8.42 17.99 -6.48
C ALA A 114 -7.42 16.82 -6.55
N PRO A 115 -6.66 16.70 -7.66
CA PRO A 115 -5.62 15.69 -7.80
C PRO A 115 -4.54 15.73 -6.73
N ILE A 116 -4.03 14.56 -6.35
CA ILE A 116 -2.77 14.37 -5.61
C ILE A 116 -1.59 14.57 -6.53
N HIS A 117 -0.56 15.27 -6.05
CA HIS A 117 0.64 15.59 -6.84
C HIS A 117 1.86 14.80 -6.35
N PRO A 118 2.14 13.63 -6.96
CA PRO A 118 3.43 12.98 -6.83
C PRO A 118 4.56 13.80 -7.44
N VAL A 119 5.77 13.59 -6.91
CA VAL A 119 7.00 14.17 -7.43
C VAL A 119 8.01 13.04 -7.72
N PRO A 120 8.43 12.86 -8.99
CA PRO A 120 7.84 13.45 -10.21
C PRO A 120 6.38 13.00 -10.43
N ALA A 121 5.68 13.61 -11.39
CA ALA A 121 4.34 13.18 -11.77
C ALA A 121 4.36 11.73 -12.29
N ILE A 122 3.31 10.97 -12.01
CA ILE A 122 3.15 9.61 -12.54
C ILE A 122 2.77 9.64 -14.04
N PRO A 123 3.07 8.60 -14.81
CA PRO A 123 2.88 8.62 -16.26
C PRO A 123 1.41 8.44 -16.71
N TRP A 124 0.49 8.02 -15.83
CA TRP A 124 -0.88 7.66 -16.22
C TRP A 124 -1.87 8.81 -16.03
N ALA A 125 -2.59 9.17 -17.10
CA ALA A 125 -3.58 10.26 -17.10
C ALA A 125 -4.96 9.89 -16.54
N ASN A 126 -5.16 8.64 -16.13
CA ASN A 126 -6.42 8.10 -15.60
C ASN A 126 -6.24 7.41 -14.24
N ALA A 127 -5.21 7.78 -13.47
CA ALA A 127 -4.91 7.18 -12.18
C ALA A 127 -5.76 7.74 -11.04
N TYR A 128 -6.18 6.85 -10.15
CA TYR A 128 -6.90 7.18 -8.91
C TYR A 128 -6.39 6.35 -7.72
N HIS A 129 -6.46 6.96 -6.54
CA HIS A 129 -6.51 6.23 -5.27
C HIS A 129 -7.97 6.03 -4.89
N ALA A 130 -8.44 4.79 -4.77
CA ALA A 130 -9.72 4.51 -4.12
C ALA A 130 -9.49 4.27 -2.62
N ALA A 131 -10.43 4.71 -1.78
CA ALA A 131 -10.26 4.61 -0.32
C ALA A 131 -10.05 3.17 0.17
N PHE A 132 -10.71 2.21 -0.50
CA PHE A 132 -10.80 0.81 -0.08
C PHE A 132 -9.89 -0.15 -0.86
N ASP A 133 -9.19 0.31 -1.90
CA ASP A 133 -8.21 -0.49 -2.63
C ASP A 133 -6.89 -0.54 -1.85
N HIS A 134 -6.92 -1.07 -0.63
CA HIS A 134 -5.80 -1.13 0.30
C HIS A 134 -5.52 -2.57 0.75
N VAL A 135 -4.25 -2.97 0.74
CA VAL A 135 -3.83 -4.34 1.05
C VAL A 135 -2.53 -4.36 1.84
N ALA A 136 -2.41 -5.34 2.74
CA ALA A 136 -1.17 -5.59 3.48
C ALA A 136 -0.34 -6.68 2.77
N LEU A 137 0.88 -6.36 2.38
CA LEU A 137 1.77 -7.23 1.59
C LEU A 137 3.06 -7.54 2.33
N ARG A 138 3.55 -8.77 2.20
CA ARG A 138 4.93 -9.13 2.56
C ARG A 138 5.85 -8.81 1.39
N VAL A 139 6.98 -8.20 1.67
CA VAL A 139 7.96 -7.78 0.67
C VAL A 139 9.31 -8.32 1.08
N ARG A 140 10.00 -9.01 0.16
CA ARG A 140 11.41 -9.34 0.38
C ARG A 140 12.20 -8.04 0.42
N ALA A 141 12.91 -7.80 1.52
CA ALA A 141 13.79 -6.66 1.65
C ALA A 141 14.79 -6.68 0.49
N SER A 142 14.76 -5.63 -0.31
CA SER A 142 15.68 -5.39 -1.40
C SER A 142 16.28 -4.00 -1.24
N PHE A 143 17.42 -3.78 -1.87
CA PHE A 143 18.07 -2.48 -1.89
C PHE A 143 17.82 -1.85 -3.26
N ALA A 144 17.41 -0.58 -3.26
CA ALA A 144 17.18 0.18 -4.48
C ALA A 144 17.58 1.64 -4.29
N ASP A 145 17.92 2.30 -5.39
CA ASP A 145 18.16 3.74 -5.41
C ASP A 145 16.84 4.49 -5.19
N HIS A 146 16.70 5.07 -4.00
CA HIS A 146 15.51 5.82 -3.63
C HIS A 146 15.33 7.13 -4.41
N THR A 147 16.35 7.61 -5.11
CA THR A 147 16.24 8.83 -5.95
C THR A 147 15.38 8.59 -7.19
N LEU A 148 15.17 7.33 -7.58
CA LEU A 148 14.27 6.92 -8.66
C LEU A 148 12.81 6.87 -8.22
N ALA A 149 12.54 6.94 -6.91
CA ALA A 149 11.19 6.82 -6.38
C ALA A 149 10.35 8.04 -6.71
N THR A 150 9.15 7.80 -7.24
CA THR A 150 8.08 8.81 -7.25
C THR A 150 7.47 8.86 -5.86
N VAL A 151 7.39 10.04 -5.25
CA VAL A 151 6.98 10.19 -3.85
C VAL A 151 5.88 11.22 -3.65
N LEU A 152 5.12 11.08 -2.57
CA LEU A 152 4.25 12.15 -2.08
C LEU A 152 4.99 13.01 -1.05
N SER A 153 4.80 14.32 -1.14
CA SER A 153 5.17 15.24 -0.06
C SER A 153 4.40 14.88 1.22
N LYS A 154 4.84 15.39 2.37
CA LYS A 154 4.14 15.19 3.64
C LYS A 154 2.69 15.70 3.55
N GLU A 155 2.48 16.85 2.94
CA GLU A 155 1.17 17.47 2.77
C GLU A 155 0.25 16.62 1.88
N GLU A 156 0.73 16.18 0.72
CA GLU A 156 -0.05 15.35 -0.20
C GLU A 156 -0.39 13.99 0.40
N ARG A 157 0.55 13.38 1.15
CA ARG A 157 0.27 12.15 1.89
C ARG A 157 -0.78 12.36 2.98
N MET A 158 -0.72 13.48 3.72
CA MET A 158 -1.74 13.79 4.73
C MET A 158 -3.11 14.01 4.10
N ARG A 159 -3.16 14.65 2.92
CA ARG A 159 -4.40 14.86 2.20
C ARG A 159 -5.01 13.56 1.68
N LEU A 160 -4.17 12.65 1.16
CA LEU A 160 -4.58 11.29 0.79
C LEU A 160 -5.18 10.56 2.01
N ALA A 161 -4.45 10.55 3.13
CA ALA A 161 -4.88 9.86 4.35
C ALA A 161 -6.21 10.41 4.88
N LEU A 162 -6.37 11.74 4.92
CA LEU A 162 -7.60 12.38 5.38
C LEU A 162 -8.79 12.06 4.47
N ALA A 163 -8.62 12.15 3.16
CA ALA A 163 -9.69 11.84 2.22
C ALA A 163 -10.10 10.35 2.29
N CYS A 164 -9.15 9.43 2.45
CA CYS A 164 -9.49 8.02 2.71
C CYS A 164 -10.25 7.86 4.04
N ALA A 165 -9.82 8.51 5.12
CA ALA A 165 -10.50 8.43 6.41
C ALA A 165 -11.96 8.91 6.33
N LEU A 166 -12.21 10.04 5.65
CA LEU A 166 -13.56 10.55 5.42
C LEU A 166 -14.43 9.58 4.61
N ASP A 167 -13.85 8.86 3.64
CA ASP A 167 -14.58 7.83 2.88
C ASP A 167 -14.93 6.60 3.73
N TYR A 168 -14.02 6.20 4.63
CA TYR A 168 -14.30 5.14 5.61
C TYR A 168 -15.43 5.55 6.57
N GLU A 169 -15.41 6.78 7.08
CA GLU A 169 -16.46 7.32 7.95
C GLU A 169 -17.81 7.36 7.22
N ARG A 170 -17.84 7.95 6.01
CA ARG A 170 -19.07 8.00 5.19
C ARG A 170 -19.67 6.62 4.95
N ARG A 171 -18.83 5.60 4.70
CA ARG A 171 -19.30 4.22 4.54
C ARG A 171 -19.86 3.66 5.84
N GLN A 172 -19.18 3.91 6.95
CA GLN A 172 -19.59 3.43 8.26
C GLN A 172 -20.94 4.03 8.67
N ASP A 173 -21.15 5.32 8.45
CA ASP A 173 -22.43 6.00 8.68
C ASP A 173 -23.56 5.31 7.90
N CYS A 174 -23.35 4.98 6.62
CA CYS A 174 -24.35 4.28 5.83
C CYS A 174 -24.64 2.85 6.33
N ILE A 175 -23.63 2.14 6.84
CA ILE A 175 -23.82 0.80 7.43
C ILE A 175 -24.65 0.91 8.71
N GLU A 176 -24.36 1.88 9.56
CA GLU A 176 -25.08 2.11 10.80
C GLU A 176 -26.53 2.50 10.53
N GLU A 177 -26.79 3.43 9.61
CA GLU A 177 -28.14 3.79 9.18
C GLU A 177 -28.93 2.58 8.68
N ALA A 178 -28.35 1.75 7.80
CA ALA A 178 -29.01 0.56 7.29
C ALA A 178 -29.31 -0.47 8.39
N SER A 179 -28.42 -0.61 9.38
CA SER A 179 -28.64 -1.52 10.51
C SER A 179 -29.74 -1.05 11.46
N THR A 180 -29.95 0.27 11.59
CA THR A 180 -31.05 0.82 12.40
C THR A 180 -32.41 0.61 11.76
N ASP A 181 -32.50 0.62 10.44
CA ASP A 181 -33.77 0.44 9.71
C ASP A 181 -34.30 -1.01 9.84
N ASP A 182 -33.40 -2.00 9.88
CA ASP A 182 -33.76 -3.41 10.13
C ASP A 182 -34.22 -3.67 11.59
N SER A 183 -33.81 -2.83 12.53
CA SER A 183 -34.14 -2.97 13.95
C SER A 183 -35.55 -2.47 14.33
N HIS A 184 -36.26 -1.81 13.43
CA HIS A 184 -37.62 -1.29 13.69
C HIS A 184 -38.73 -2.36 13.72
N THR A 185 -38.40 -3.66 13.68
CA THR A 185 -39.36 -4.75 13.97
C THR A 185 -39.06 -5.56 15.24
N SER A 186 -38.20 -5.08 16.15
CA SER A 186 -38.07 -5.70 17.49
C SER A 186 -37.72 -4.68 18.55
N ILE A 187 -38.73 -4.33 19.35
CA ILE A 187 -38.59 -3.49 20.54
C ILE A 187 -38.17 -4.35 21.74
N GLU A 188 -37.31 -3.73 22.55
CA GLU A 188 -37.00 -3.97 23.98
C GLU A 188 -35.95 -5.04 24.35
N SER A 189 -34.76 -4.60 24.76
CA SER A 189 -34.49 -4.26 26.17
C SER A 189 -33.03 -3.87 26.42
N ALA A 190 -32.83 -2.92 27.34
CA ALA A 190 -31.55 -2.39 27.79
C ALA A 190 -30.77 -3.34 28.71
N THR A 191 -29.44 -3.20 28.78
CA THR A 191 -28.71 -2.97 30.06
C THR A 191 -27.19 -2.85 29.89
N SER A 192 -26.66 -1.86 30.61
CA SER A 192 -25.30 -1.56 31.05
C SER A 192 -24.32 -2.72 31.29
N GLY A 193 -23.04 -2.49 30.98
CA GLY A 193 -21.90 -3.23 31.54
C GLY A 193 -20.56 -2.63 31.11
N ALA A 194 -19.94 -1.83 31.97
CA ALA A 194 -18.54 -1.42 31.85
C ALA A 194 -17.66 -2.54 32.42
N GLU A 195 -16.78 -3.12 31.60
CA GLU A 195 -15.71 -4.00 32.06
C GLU A 195 -14.39 -3.59 31.41
N GLU A 196 -13.48 -3.07 32.23
CA GLU A 196 -12.08 -2.86 31.89
C GLU A 196 -11.38 -4.23 31.87
N HIS A 197 -11.16 -4.78 30.68
CA HIS A 197 -10.42 -6.03 30.55
C HIS A 197 -8.93 -5.74 30.41
N SER A 198 -8.21 -5.87 31.52
CA SER A 198 -6.75 -5.92 31.59
C SER A 198 -6.23 -7.05 30.71
N VAL A 199 -5.59 -6.71 29.59
CA VAL A 199 -5.00 -7.69 28.67
C VAL A 199 -3.66 -8.17 29.25
N GLU A 200 -3.71 -9.34 29.86
CA GLU A 200 -2.55 -10.17 30.18
C GLU A 200 -1.91 -10.63 28.85
N TRP A 201 -0.66 -10.26 28.60
CA TRP A 201 0.08 -10.63 27.38
C TRP A 201 0.44 -12.11 27.40
N ALA A 202 -0.53 -12.96 27.07
CA ALA A 202 -0.23 -14.30 26.62
C ALA A 202 0.54 -14.19 25.30
N VAL A 203 1.81 -14.62 25.30
CA VAL A 203 2.60 -14.81 24.08
C VAL A 203 1.95 -15.94 23.30
N THR A 204 0.91 -15.61 22.51
CA THR A 204 0.33 -16.50 21.53
C THR A 204 1.38 -16.82 20.50
N GLN A 205 1.66 -18.11 20.34
CA GLN A 205 2.45 -18.65 19.24
C GLN A 205 1.96 -18.00 17.94
N SER A 206 2.89 -17.34 17.24
CA SER A 206 2.61 -16.57 16.04
C SER A 206 1.94 -17.47 14.99
N GLN A 207 0.68 -17.18 14.64
CA GLN A 207 0.09 -17.73 13.42
C GLN A 207 1.00 -17.43 12.22
N PRO A 208 1.14 -18.35 11.26
CA PRO A 208 1.92 -18.08 10.05
C PRO A 208 1.35 -16.85 9.35
N ASP A 209 2.22 -15.90 8.95
CA ASP A 209 1.80 -14.69 8.25
C ASP A 209 1.29 -15.06 6.84
N THR A 210 -0.03 -15.18 6.71
CA THR A 210 -0.73 -15.61 5.48
C THR A 210 -0.76 -14.56 4.38
N LYS A 211 -0.27 -13.34 4.65
CA LYS A 211 -0.23 -12.25 3.65
C LYS A 211 0.56 -12.69 2.41
N PRO A 212 0.18 -12.24 1.21
CA PRO A 212 0.90 -12.56 -0.02
C PRO A 212 2.32 -11.96 0.00
N LEU A 213 3.29 -12.71 -0.53
CA LEU A 213 4.65 -12.25 -0.77
C LEU A 213 4.73 -11.60 -2.15
N VAL A 214 5.35 -10.43 -2.23
CA VAL A 214 5.50 -9.67 -3.48
C VAL A 214 6.92 -9.15 -3.66
N TYR A 215 7.23 -8.83 -4.92
CA TYR A 215 8.38 -8.02 -5.31
C TYR A 215 7.93 -6.57 -5.55
N MET A 216 8.76 -5.63 -5.12
CA MET A 216 8.53 -4.20 -5.33
C MET A 216 9.72 -3.53 -6.02
N SER A 217 9.45 -2.57 -6.91
CA SER A 217 10.45 -1.77 -7.61
C SER A 217 9.94 -0.34 -7.83
N TYR A 218 10.85 0.63 -8.01
CA TYR A 218 10.50 2.01 -8.36
C TYR A 218 10.29 2.24 -9.86
N ASP A 219 10.52 1.23 -10.70
CA ASP A 219 10.40 1.36 -12.16
C ASP A 219 8.92 1.39 -12.61
N LEU A 220 8.28 2.55 -12.43
CA LEU A 220 6.91 2.80 -12.87
C LEU A 220 6.78 2.76 -14.41
N ASN A 221 7.85 3.02 -15.15
CA ASN A 221 7.84 3.04 -16.62
C ASN A 221 7.73 1.63 -17.23
N SER A 222 8.03 0.59 -16.44
CA SER A 222 7.78 -0.80 -16.84
C SER A 222 6.29 -1.13 -17.03
N VAL A 223 5.38 -0.30 -16.49
CA VAL A 223 3.94 -0.48 -16.56
C VAL A 223 3.33 0.52 -17.55
N GLN A 224 2.95 0.03 -18.73
CA GLN A 224 2.35 0.86 -19.79
C GLN A 224 0.95 1.34 -19.42
N GLU A 225 0.14 0.45 -18.85
CA GLU A 225 -1.23 0.71 -18.44
C GLU A 225 -1.48 0.16 -17.04
N LEU A 226 -2.26 0.89 -16.23
CA LEU A 226 -2.65 0.42 -14.91
C LEU A 226 -3.62 -0.75 -15.03
N CYS A 227 -3.34 -1.83 -14.31
CA CYS A 227 -4.29 -2.93 -14.11
C CYS A 227 -5.30 -2.56 -13.02
N ASP A 228 -6.51 -3.13 -13.09
CA ASP A 228 -7.50 -2.98 -12.02
C ASP A 228 -7.02 -3.74 -10.77
N PRO A 229 -6.92 -3.10 -9.58
CA PRO A 229 -6.54 -3.77 -8.35
C PRO A 229 -7.41 -4.97 -7.97
N GLN A 230 -8.64 -5.05 -8.47
CA GLN A 230 -9.51 -6.20 -8.21
C GLN A 230 -8.95 -7.49 -8.82
N ASP A 231 -8.25 -7.41 -9.96
CA ASP A 231 -7.54 -8.56 -10.53
C ASP A 231 -6.44 -9.06 -9.57
N PHE A 232 -5.76 -8.14 -8.88
CA PHE A 232 -4.72 -8.50 -7.90
C PHE A 232 -5.31 -9.19 -6.68
N PHE A 233 -6.47 -8.73 -6.19
CA PHE A 233 -7.14 -9.39 -5.07
C PHE A 233 -7.61 -10.80 -5.45
N GLN A 234 -8.10 -10.99 -6.68
CA GLN A 234 -8.41 -12.33 -7.20
C GLN A 234 -7.15 -13.20 -7.34
N GLU A 235 -6.02 -12.65 -7.78
CA GLU A 235 -4.74 -13.37 -7.81
C GLU A 235 -4.31 -13.82 -6.40
N ILE A 236 -4.47 -12.98 -5.38
CA ILE A 236 -4.16 -13.32 -3.99
C ILE A 236 -5.07 -14.45 -3.50
N GLU A 237 -6.37 -14.35 -3.74
CA GLU A 237 -7.33 -15.39 -3.36
C GLU A 237 -7.01 -16.73 -4.04
N ALA A 238 -6.67 -16.72 -5.33
CA ALA A 238 -6.30 -17.92 -6.09
C ALA A 238 -5.01 -18.57 -5.58
N VAL A 239 -4.09 -17.79 -5.02
CA VAL A 239 -2.85 -18.30 -4.40
C VAL A 239 -3.10 -18.89 -3.02
N GLN A 240 -4.13 -18.46 -2.31
CA GLN A 240 -4.42 -18.86 -0.92
C GLN A 240 -5.42 -20.03 -0.81
N GLN A 241 -5.92 -20.55 -1.93
CA GLN A 241 -6.79 -21.73 -2.01
C GLN A 241 -5.97 -23.03 -1.96
#